data_AF-A0A935NWB5-F1
#
_entry.id   AF-A0A935NWB5-F1
#
_cell.length_a   1.000
_cell.length_b   1.000
_cell.length_c   1.000
_cell.angle_alpha   90.00
_cell.angle_beta   90.00
_cell.angle_gamma   90.00
#
_symmetry.space_group_name_H-M   'P 1'
#
loop_
_entity.id
_entity.type
_entity.pdbx_description
1 polymer ?
#
loop_
_entity_poly.entity_id
_entity_poly.type
_entity_poly.pdbx_seq_one_letter_code
_entity_poly.pdbx_strand_id
1 'polypeptide(L)'
;MKLTNEQVAEIVAEASKKMSDPNYSAVMVGGFVQSQTPAAQFISAHDQDLGGAESVVNVIFHCALISTFFQRSGGRTPRTLGYDDLDLAARGKPLDHLAKVQPAVADFIKTNVENTHAQELIAIIAIGFHAVS
;
A
#
# COMPACT_ATOMS: atom_id res chain seq x y z
N MET A 1 16.09 0.36 3.19
CA MET A 1 16.16 1.58 4.04
C MET A 1 14.82 1.74 4.74
N LYS A 2 14.80 2.24 5.99
CA LYS A 2 13.54 2.54 6.69
C LYS A 2 13.08 3.95 6.38
N LEU A 3 11.79 4.12 6.09
CA LEU A 3 11.18 5.43 5.88
C LEU A 3 10.93 6.11 7.24
N THR A 4 11.09 7.42 7.27
CA THR A 4 10.78 8.25 8.46
C THR A 4 9.34 8.74 8.42
N ASN A 5 8.80 9.11 9.59
CA ASN A 5 7.45 9.70 9.69
C ASN A 5 7.35 11.02 8.90
N GLU A 6 8.41 11.83 8.89
CA GLU A 6 8.46 13.09 8.14
C GLU A 6 8.33 12.84 6.63
N GLN A 7 9.06 11.87 6.09
CA GLN A 7 9.00 11.49 4.68
C GLN A 7 7.61 10.98 4.26
N VAL A 8 6.99 10.14 5.11
CA VAL A 8 5.63 9.65 4.88
C VAL A 8 4.63 10.81 4.93
N ALA A 9 4.72 11.67 5.96
CA ALA A 9 3.82 12.81 6.14
C ALA A 9 3.90 13.82 4.99
N GLU A 10 5.10 14.08 4.45
CA GLU A 10 5.29 14.96 3.29
C GLU A 10 4.49 14.45 2.07
N ILE A 11 4.62 13.16 1.75
CA ILE A 11 3.93 12.56 0.60
C ILE A 11 2.42 12.51 0.83
N VAL A 12 1.98 12.20 2.05
CA VAL A 12 0.55 12.23 2.40
C VAL A 12 -0.01 13.65 2.24
N ALA A 13 0.68 14.67 2.74
CA ALA A 13 0.23 16.07 2.62
C ALA A 13 0.14 16.52 1.15
N GLU A 14 1.08 16.09 0.30
CA GLU A 14 0.98 16.31 -1.14
C GLU A 14 -0.22 15.59 -1.78
N ALA A 15 -0.42 14.32 -1.45
CA ALA A 15 -1.55 13.53 -1.95
C ALA A 15 -2.88 14.18 -1.55
N SER A 16 -3.02 14.62 -0.29
CA SER A 16 -4.22 15.34 0.18
C SER A 16 -4.49 16.63 -0.60
N LYS A 17 -3.47 17.38 -1.01
CA LYS A 17 -3.67 18.56 -1.89
C LYS A 17 -4.16 18.15 -3.28
N LYS A 18 -3.61 17.06 -3.83
CA LYS A 18 -3.98 16.53 -5.15
C LYS A 18 -5.36 15.87 -5.17
N MET A 19 -5.90 15.46 -4.03
CA MET A 19 -7.27 14.93 -3.95
C MET A 19 -8.35 15.96 -4.33
N SER A 20 -8.01 17.25 -4.44
CA SER A 20 -8.89 18.25 -5.05
C SER A 20 -9.11 18.04 -6.56
N ASP A 21 -8.19 17.33 -7.24
CA ASP A 21 -8.39 16.87 -8.61
C ASP A 21 -9.25 15.59 -8.62
N PRO A 22 -10.46 15.63 -9.23
CA PRO A 22 -11.37 14.50 -9.27
C PRO A 22 -10.80 13.26 -9.97
N ASN A 23 -9.76 13.41 -10.80
CA ASN A 23 -9.13 12.31 -11.52
C ASN A 23 -7.93 11.70 -10.79
N TYR A 24 -7.41 12.35 -9.74
CA TYR A 24 -6.16 11.94 -9.12
C TYR A 24 -6.22 10.51 -8.56
N SER A 25 -7.31 10.18 -7.84
CA SER A 25 -7.53 8.84 -7.29
C SER A 25 -7.64 7.78 -8.40
N ALA A 26 -8.37 8.09 -9.47
CA ALA A 26 -8.54 7.19 -10.62
C ALA A 26 -7.21 6.91 -11.33
N VAL A 27 -6.36 7.93 -11.50
CA VAL A 27 -5.02 7.79 -12.09
C VAL A 27 -4.11 6.95 -11.20
N MET A 28 -4.10 7.20 -9.88
CA MET A 28 -3.30 6.43 -8.92
C MET A 28 -3.70 4.96 -8.91
N VAL A 29 -5.01 4.68 -8.82
CA VAL A 29 -5.56 3.33 -8.83
C VAL A 29 -5.25 2.64 -10.17
N GLY A 30 -5.54 3.27 -11.30
CA GLY A 30 -5.29 2.72 -12.63
C GLY A 30 -3.81 2.41 -12.87
N GLY A 31 -2.92 3.33 -12.49
CA GLY A 31 -1.48 3.12 -12.60
C GLY A 31 -0.97 1.98 -11.73
N PHE A 32 -1.51 1.82 -10.51
CA PHE A 32 -1.19 0.68 -9.65
C PHE A 32 -1.67 -0.64 -10.27
N VAL A 33 -2.93 -0.71 -10.72
CA VAL A 33 -3.47 -1.93 -11.34
C VAL A 33 -2.65 -2.37 -12.55
N GLN A 34 -2.15 -1.43 -13.35
CA GLN A 34 -1.32 -1.73 -14.53
C GLN A 34 0.10 -2.19 -14.17
N SER A 35 0.72 -1.58 -13.16
CA SER A 35 2.13 -1.84 -12.80
C SER A 35 2.30 -2.97 -11.78
N GLN A 36 1.25 -3.25 -11.01
CA GLN A 36 1.21 -4.20 -9.90
C GLN A 36 0.02 -5.16 -10.05
N THR A 37 -0.21 -5.66 -11.27
CA THR A 37 -1.35 -6.54 -11.59
C THR A 37 -1.54 -7.70 -10.60
N PRO A 38 -0.50 -8.45 -10.20
CA PRO A 38 -0.69 -9.56 -9.26
C PRO A 38 -1.17 -9.09 -7.89
N ALA A 39 -0.64 -7.96 -7.39
CA ALA A 39 -1.09 -7.37 -6.13
C ALA A 39 -2.54 -6.87 -6.23
N ALA A 40 -2.93 -6.25 -7.34
CA ALA A 40 -4.31 -5.80 -7.55
C ALA A 40 -5.30 -6.99 -7.63
N GLN A 41 -4.92 -8.08 -8.29
CA GLN A 41 -5.69 -9.32 -8.35
C GLN A 41 -5.83 -9.96 -6.96
N PHE A 42 -4.72 -10.03 -6.22
CA PHE A 42 -4.72 -10.52 -4.84
C PHE A 42 -5.67 -9.71 -3.94
N ILE A 43 -5.62 -8.38 -3.98
CA ILE A 43 -6.54 -7.53 -3.21
C ILE A 43 -8.00 -7.78 -3.64
N SER A 44 -8.25 -7.88 -4.94
CA SER A 44 -9.60 -8.09 -5.48
C SER A 44 -10.20 -9.43 -5.08
N ALA A 45 -9.38 -10.45 -4.82
CA ALA A 45 -9.84 -11.74 -4.31
C ALA A 45 -10.38 -11.68 -2.87
N HIS A 46 -10.18 -10.56 -2.17
CA HIS A 46 -10.72 -10.29 -0.84
C HIS A 46 -11.91 -9.31 -0.85
N ASP A 47 -12.58 -9.13 -1.98
CA ASP A 47 -13.67 -8.14 -2.12
C ASP A 47 -14.79 -8.31 -1.07
N GLN A 48 -15.20 -9.55 -0.79
CA GLN A 48 -16.25 -9.85 0.19
C GLN A 48 -15.84 -9.42 1.60
N ASP A 49 -14.60 -9.73 2.00
CA ASP A 49 -14.06 -9.37 3.32
C ASP A 49 -13.87 -7.86 3.47
N LEU A 50 -13.67 -7.15 2.36
CA LEU A 50 -13.49 -5.70 2.30
C LEU A 50 -14.82 -4.94 2.26
N GLY A 51 -15.95 -5.59 1.99
CA GLY A 51 -17.26 -4.94 1.85
C GLY A 51 -17.58 -4.47 0.42
N GLY A 52 -16.92 -5.07 -0.59
CA GLY A 52 -17.22 -4.88 -2.00
C GLY A 52 -16.21 -4.03 -2.78
N ALA A 53 -16.56 -3.75 -4.04
CA ALA A 53 -15.65 -3.16 -5.02
C ALA A 53 -15.12 -1.76 -4.65
N GLU A 54 -15.93 -0.93 -4.00
CA GLU A 54 -15.51 0.41 -3.57
C GLU A 54 -14.36 0.32 -2.53
N SER A 55 -14.49 -0.59 -1.56
CA SER A 55 -13.43 -0.83 -0.58
C SER A 55 -12.15 -1.38 -1.20
N VAL A 56 -12.28 -2.26 -2.21
CA VAL A 56 -11.12 -2.74 -3.00
C VAL A 56 -10.39 -1.58 -3.65
N VAL A 57 -11.11 -0.65 -4.28
CA VAL A 57 -10.52 0.56 -4.90
C VAL A 57 -9.80 1.40 -3.85
N ASN A 58 -10.40 1.59 -2.67
CA ASN A 58 -9.77 2.34 -1.58
C ASN A 58 -8.48 1.67 -1.07
N VAL A 59 -8.46 0.34 -0.93
CA VAL A 59 -7.25 -0.41 -0.57
C VAL A 59 -6.16 -0.26 -1.64
N ILE A 60 -6.52 -0.37 -2.92
CA ILE A 60 -5.58 -0.17 -4.03
C ILE A 60 -5.00 1.25 -4.01
N PHE A 61 -5.82 2.27 -3.73
CA PHE A 61 -5.34 3.64 -3.60
C PHE A 61 -4.29 3.78 -2.50
N HIS A 62 -4.51 3.20 -1.33
CA HIS A 62 -3.53 3.21 -0.23
C HIS A 62 -2.23 2.49 -0.63
N CYS A 63 -2.31 1.34 -1.30
CA CYS A 63 -1.15 0.63 -1.82
C CYS A 63 -0.37 1.47 -2.86
N ALA A 64 -1.07 2.20 -3.73
CA ALA A 64 -0.46 3.12 -4.69
C ALA A 64 0.28 4.28 -4.01
N LEU A 65 -0.31 4.83 -2.94
CA LEU A 65 0.34 5.87 -2.14
C LEU A 65 1.59 5.33 -1.44
N ILE A 66 1.53 4.12 -0.88
CA ILE A 66 2.69 3.48 -0.24
C ILE A 66 3.81 3.20 -1.24
N SER A 67 3.49 2.77 -2.46
CA SER A 67 4.49 2.63 -3.54
C SER A 67 5.23 3.96 -3.79
N THR A 68 4.51 5.08 -3.71
CA THR A 68 5.09 6.42 -3.83
C THR A 68 6.05 6.74 -2.68
N PHE A 69 5.77 6.27 -1.44
CA PHE A 69 6.69 6.42 -0.32
C PHE A 69 8.06 5.79 -0.62
N PHE A 70 8.07 4.56 -1.15
CA PHE A 70 9.30 3.88 -1.52
C PHE A 70 10.00 4.54 -2.72
N GLN A 71 9.24 4.94 -3.75
CA GLN A 71 9.80 5.57 -4.94
C GLN A 71 10.51 6.89 -4.62
N ARG A 72 9.86 7.79 -3.88
CA ARG A 72 10.35 9.17 -3.70
C ARG A 72 11.30 9.32 -2.52
N SER A 73 10.99 8.70 -1.39
CA SER A 73 11.78 8.84 -0.16
C SER A 73 12.74 7.68 0.04
N GLY A 74 12.42 6.52 -0.52
CA GLY A 74 13.31 5.35 -0.55
C GLY A 74 14.39 5.42 -1.64
N GLY A 75 14.21 6.27 -2.65
CA GLY A 75 15.07 6.36 -3.84
C GLY A 75 15.01 5.11 -4.73
N ARG A 76 13.97 4.29 -4.58
CA ARG A 76 13.82 3.00 -5.28
C ARG A 76 12.38 2.76 -5.66
N THR A 77 12.13 2.52 -6.94
CA THR A 77 10.81 2.08 -7.41
C THR A 77 10.63 0.60 -7.07
N PRO A 78 9.60 0.22 -6.30
CA PRO A 78 9.34 -1.20 -6.04
C PRO A 78 9.13 -1.95 -7.36
N ARG A 79 9.80 -3.11 -7.53
CA ARG A 79 9.50 -3.97 -8.67
C ARG A 79 8.06 -4.50 -8.60
N THR A 80 7.54 -5.01 -9.70
CA THR A 80 6.27 -5.73 -9.71
C THR A 80 6.36 -6.94 -8.78
N LEU A 81 5.39 -7.08 -7.86
CA LEU A 81 5.26 -8.22 -6.97
C LEU A 81 4.70 -9.43 -7.71
N GLY A 82 5.25 -10.61 -7.45
CA GLY A 82 4.69 -11.89 -7.83
C GLY A 82 3.90 -12.54 -6.69
N TYR A 83 3.17 -13.61 -6.99
CA TYR A 83 2.40 -14.34 -5.98
C TYR A 83 3.29 -14.91 -4.85
N ASP A 84 4.49 -15.40 -5.16
CA ASP A 84 5.44 -15.87 -4.14
C ASP A 84 5.84 -14.76 -3.15
N ASP A 85 5.98 -13.51 -3.62
CA ASP A 85 6.29 -12.37 -2.74
C ASP A 85 5.13 -12.08 -1.78
N LEU A 86 3.90 -12.15 -2.30
CA LEU A 86 2.66 -11.95 -1.54
C LEU A 86 2.47 -13.06 -0.50
N ASP A 87 2.67 -14.31 -0.90
CA ASP A 87 2.57 -15.47 -0.02
C ASP A 87 3.61 -15.42 1.11
N LEU A 88 4.83 -15.00 0.81
CA LEU A 88 5.87 -14.81 1.83
C LEU A 88 5.50 -13.67 2.78
N ALA A 89 5.01 -12.55 2.25
CA ALA A 89 4.62 -11.38 3.05
C ALA A 89 3.37 -11.63 3.91
N ALA A 90 2.46 -12.52 3.47
CA ALA A 90 1.26 -12.91 4.19
C ALA A 90 1.51 -13.82 5.40
N ARG A 91 2.72 -14.37 5.57
CA ARG A 91 3.01 -15.31 6.66
C ARG A 91 2.95 -14.62 8.03
N GLY A 92 2.14 -15.17 8.93
CA GLY A 92 2.08 -14.76 10.33
C GLY A 92 1.18 -13.55 10.53
N LYS A 93 1.74 -12.46 11.07
CA LYS A 93 1.02 -11.22 11.37
C LYS A 93 1.63 -10.06 10.57
N PRO A 94 1.16 -9.80 9.33
CA PRO A 94 1.74 -8.82 8.43
C PRO A 94 1.88 -7.43 9.05
N LEU A 95 0.85 -6.89 9.69
CA LEU A 95 0.94 -5.55 10.28
C LEU A 95 1.96 -5.46 11.43
N ASP A 96 2.03 -6.48 12.27
CA ASP A 96 3.04 -6.56 13.35
C ASP A 96 4.47 -6.70 12.79
N HIS A 97 4.63 -7.42 11.68
CA HIS A 97 5.91 -7.54 10.99
C HIS A 97 6.30 -6.19 10.37
N LEU A 98 5.38 -5.54 9.66
CA LEU A 98 5.60 -4.23 9.06
C LEU A 98 6.01 -3.20 10.11
N ALA A 99 5.38 -3.19 11.28
CA ALA A 99 5.73 -2.27 12.37
C ALA A 99 7.21 -2.39 12.82
N LYS A 100 7.84 -3.56 12.65
CA LYS A 100 9.26 -3.76 12.97
C LYS A 100 10.19 -3.28 11.84
N VAL A 101 9.81 -3.55 10.60
CA VAL A 101 10.68 -3.29 9.43
C VAL A 101 10.49 -1.90 8.83
N GLN A 102 9.26 -1.37 8.84
CA GLN A 102 8.85 -0.06 8.33
C GLN A 102 7.82 0.59 9.28
N PRO A 103 8.23 1.02 10.49
CA PRO A 103 7.31 1.54 11.51
C PRO A 103 6.46 2.71 11.00
N ALA A 104 7.04 3.65 10.26
CA ALA A 104 6.33 4.81 9.72
C ALA A 104 5.17 4.43 8.76
N VAL A 105 5.37 3.37 7.97
CA VAL A 105 4.33 2.87 7.06
C VAL A 105 3.23 2.14 7.84
N ALA A 106 3.60 1.37 8.87
CA ALA A 106 2.62 0.72 9.73
C ALA A 106 1.76 1.74 10.51
N ASP A 107 2.37 2.81 11.02
CA ASP A 107 1.66 3.89 11.71
C ASP A 107 0.70 4.62 10.77
N PHE A 108 1.14 4.88 9.53
CA PHE A 108 0.27 5.43 8.47
C PHE A 108 -0.97 4.55 8.24
N ILE A 109 -0.79 3.24 8.06
CA ILE A 109 -1.88 2.30 7.83
C ILE A 109 -2.87 2.33 9.00
N LYS A 110 -2.38 2.19 10.24
CA LYS A 110 -3.22 2.18 11.44
C LYS A 110 -4.02 3.47 11.64
N THR A 111 -3.46 4.60 11.20
CA THR A 111 -4.08 5.91 11.37
C THR A 111 -5.13 6.21 10.29
N ASN A 112 -4.96 5.67 9.07
CA ASN A 112 -5.76 6.08 7.90
C ASN A 112 -6.72 5.00 7.40
N VAL A 113 -6.63 3.76 7.91
CA VAL A 113 -7.46 2.64 7.47
C VAL A 113 -8.18 2.04 8.66
N GLU A 114 -9.49 2.09 8.70
CA GLU A 114 -10.28 1.60 9.84
C GLU A 114 -10.49 0.07 9.82
N ASN A 115 -10.73 -0.49 8.63
CA ASN A 115 -10.96 -1.93 8.48
C ASN A 115 -9.66 -2.71 8.74
N THR A 116 -9.67 -3.58 9.74
CA THR A 116 -8.49 -4.34 10.17
C THR A 116 -8.02 -5.34 9.11
N HIS A 117 -8.92 -5.96 8.35
CA HIS A 117 -8.55 -6.82 7.22
C HIS A 117 -7.86 -6.04 6.12
N ALA A 118 -8.37 -4.85 5.80
CA ALA A 118 -7.73 -3.93 4.86
C ALA A 118 -6.32 -3.53 5.34
N GLN A 119 -6.13 -3.26 6.63
CA GLN A 119 -4.80 -2.96 7.19
C GLN A 119 -3.82 -4.12 6.93
N GLU A 120 -4.24 -5.36 7.15
CA GLU A 120 -3.38 -6.54 6.93
C GLU A 120 -3.04 -6.71 5.44
N LEU A 121 -4.01 -6.58 4.53
CA LEU A 121 -3.75 -6.65 3.08
C LEU A 121 -2.76 -5.57 2.63
N ILE A 122 -2.94 -4.33 3.09
CA ILE A 122 -2.02 -3.23 2.77
C ILE A 122 -0.64 -3.51 3.36
N ALA A 123 -0.56 -4.09 4.55
CA ALA A 123 0.71 -4.46 5.17
C ALA A 123 1.46 -5.55 4.38
N ILE A 124 0.75 -6.54 3.83
CA ILE A 124 1.32 -7.56 2.94
C ILE A 124 1.99 -6.89 1.74
N ILE A 125 1.29 -5.98 1.05
CA ILE A 125 1.84 -5.26 -0.11
C ILE A 125 3.05 -4.41 0.30
N ALA A 126 2.97 -3.70 1.42
CA ALA A 126 4.06 -2.86 1.92
C ALA A 126 5.31 -3.67 2.30
N ILE A 127 5.15 -4.87 2.90
CA ILE A 127 6.25 -5.81 3.16
C ILE A 127 6.84 -6.30 1.85
N GLY A 128 5.99 -6.67 0.88
CA GLY A 128 6.41 -7.06 -0.46
C GLY A 128 7.31 -5.99 -1.06
N PHE A 129 6.84 -4.74 -1.14
CA PHE A 129 7.64 -3.61 -1.62
C PHE A 129 8.94 -3.44 -0.84
N HIS A 130 8.91 -3.53 0.49
CA HIS A 130 10.12 -3.42 1.29
C HIS A 130 11.17 -4.51 0.97
N ALA A 131 10.73 -5.76 0.79
CA ALA A 131 11.60 -6.90 0.54
C ALA A 131 12.23 -6.89 -0.85
N VAL A 132 11.54 -6.30 -1.82
CA VAL A 132 11.95 -6.31 -3.24
C VAL A 132 12.52 -4.98 -3.72
N SER A 133 12.64 -3.99 -2.82
CA SER A 133 13.22 -2.67 -3.08
C SER A 133 14.65 -2.55 -2.56
#